data_AF-A0A432EU08-F1
#
_entry.id   AF-A0A432EU08-F1
#
_cell.length_a   1.000
_cell.length_b   1.000
_cell.length_c   1.000
_cell.angle_alpha   90.00
_cell.angle_beta   90.00
_cell.angle_gamma   90.00
#
_symmetry.space_group_name_H-M   'P 1'
#
loop_
_entity.id
_entity.type
_entity.pdbx_description
1 polymer ?
#
loop_
_entity_poly.entity_id
_entity_poly.type
_entity_poly.pdbx_seq_one_letter_code
_entity_poly.pdbx_strand_id
1 'polypeptide(L)'
;MKQTRPASYPFSRPRRMRRDSFSRHLMRENLLTSDDLIQPVFVLEGESQTEVVPSMPGVQRMSIDILLEKAARWQQLGIPLVALFPVVGAEKKSDGAEEAWNPDGLAQRAVRALKDALPDMGVMTDVALDPFTSHGQDGLIDETGYVLNDETVEVLVKQAESHAAAGADIVAPSDMMDGRIGEIRKNLEGKGHIHTRIMAYSAKYASSFYGPFRDAVGSAANLAGGNKYSYQMDPANSDEALHEVAMDLSEGADMVMVKPGMPYLDIVRRVKDEFGVPTAVYQVSGEYAMLKAAAQNGWLDEKAVVLESLLGFKRAGADMILTYFAGDVAEWLAE
;
A
#
# COMPACT_ATOMS: atom_id res chain seq x y z
N MET A 1 4.14 17.09 30.61
CA MET A 1 3.95 18.57 30.68
C MET A 1 2.48 18.89 30.94
N LYS A 2 2.23 20.08 31.50
CA LYS A 2 1.04 20.52 32.24
C LYS A 2 -0.32 20.20 31.58
N GLN A 3 -1.16 19.41 32.28
CA GLN A 3 -2.61 19.39 32.04
C GLN A 3 -3.19 20.75 32.40
N THR A 4 -3.27 21.67 31.44
CA THR A 4 -4.24 22.76 31.54
C THR A 4 -5.61 22.14 31.29
N ARG A 5 -6.32 21.77 32.37
CA ARG A 5 -7.72 21.37 32.24
C ARG A 5 -8.49 22.56 31.67
N PRO A 6 -9.25 22.39 30.58
CA PRO A 6 -10.11 23.47 30.10
C PRO A 6 -11.06 23.89 31.23
N ALA A 7 -11.41 25.18 31.28
CA ALA A 7 -12.37 25.68 32.26
C ALA A 7 -13.67 24.85 32.20
N SER A 8 -14.41 24.75 33.31
CA SER A 8 -15.70 24.05 33.31
C SER A 8 -16.75 24.81 32.50
N TYR A 9 -17.83 24.12 32.13
CA TYR A 9 -19.04 24.79 31.67
C TYR A 9 -19.57 25.73 32.78
N PRO A 10 -19.98 26.98 32.47
CA PRO A 10 -20.24 27.55 31.14
C PRO A 10 -19.04 28.29 30.51
N PHE A 11 -17.90 28.37 31.19
CA PHE A 11 -16.73 29.14 30.75
C PHE A 11 -16.04 28.49 29.54
N SER A 12 -15.88 27.16 29.51
CA SER A 12 -15.52 26.42 28.29
C SER A 12 -16.76 25.92 27.56
N ARG A 13 -16.85 26.24 26.27
CA ARG A 13 -17.89 25.75 25.35
C ARG A 13 -17.23 25.41 24.01
N PRO A 14 -16.80 24.15 23.79
CA PRO A 14 -16.16 23.74 22.55
C PRO A 14 -16.99 24.04 21.29
N ARG A 15 -18.32 24.09 21.42
CA ARG A 15 -19.25 24.49 20.35
C ARG A 15 -19.01 25.91 19.82
N ARG A 16 -18.34 26.80 20.55
CA ARG A 16 -18.00 28.15 20.06
C ARG A 16 -17.13 28.07 18.81
N MET A 17 -16.07 27.25 18.85
CA MET A 17 -15.18 27.06 17.70
C MET A 17 -15.84 26.26 16.57
N ARG A 18 -16.92 25.53 16.87
CA ARG A 18 -17.72 24.79 15.87
C ARG A 18 -18.90 25.60 15.32
N ARG A 19 -19.10 26.87 15.70
CA ARG A 19 -20.32 27.61 15.34
C ARG A 19 -20.33 28.03 13.87
N ASP A 20 -19.20 28.51 13.38
CA ASP A 20 -19.06 29.15 12.07
C ASP A 20 -18.09 28.37 11.18
N SER A 21 -18.14 28.62 9.87
CA SER A 21 -17.22 27.97 8.92
C SER A 21 -15.79 28.45 9.13
N PHE A 22 -15.58 29.77 9.25
CA PHE A 22 -14.25 30.35 9.45
C PHE A 22 -13.56 29.83 10.72
N SER A 23 -14.31 29.67 11.82
CA SER A 23 -13.75 29.21 13.08
C SER A 23 -13.35 27.73 13.02
N ARG A 24 -14.13 26.91 12.30
CA ARG A 24 -13.79 25.51 12.02
C ARG A 24 -12.55 25.40 11.16
N HIS A 25 -12.38 26.27 10.17
CA HIS A 25 -11.18 26.32 9.33
C HIS A 25 -9.94 26.70 10.14
N LEU A 26 -10.03 27.75 10.96
CA LEU A 26 -8.90 28.21 11.78
C LEU A 26 -8.44 27.19 12.83
N MET A 27 -9.35 26.37 13.37
CA MET A 27 -9.00 25.38 14.40
C MET A 27 -8.68 23.99 13.84
N ARG A 28 -8.77 23.78 12.53
CA ARG A 28 -8.63 22.46 11.92
C ARG A 28 -7.19 21.96 12.11
N GLU A 29 -7.06 20.74 12.61
CA GLU A 29 -5.74 20.16 12.96
C GLU A 29 -5.08 19.45 11.78
N ASN A 30 -5.86 18.92 10.83
CA ASN A 30 -5.36 18.12 9.71
C ASN A 30 -6.07 18.51 8.41
N LEU A 31 -5.32 18.45 7.31
CA LEU A 31 -5.80 18.61 5.94
C LEU A 31 -5.35 17.39 5.14
N LEU A 32 -6.17 17.02 4.16
CA LEU A 32 -5.82 16.04 3.13
C LEU A 32 -5.50 16.81 1.85
N THR A 33 -4.45 16.40 1.16
CA THR A 33 -3.96 16.96 -0.10
C THR A 33 -3.61 15.83 -1.07
N SER A 34 -3.42 16.14 -2.35
CA SER A 34 -2.98 15.14 -3.34
C SER A 34 -1.58 14.58 -3.04
N ASP A 35 -0.73 15.34 -2.34
CA ASP A 35 0.62 14.93 -1.93
C ASP A 35 0.60 13.73 -0.96
N ASP A 36 -0.55 13.49 -0.31
CA ASP A 36 -0.73 12.38 0.61
C ASP A 36 -1.05 11.05 -0.11
N LEU A 37 -1.36 11.09 -1.40
CA LEU A 37 -2.01 9.99 -2.11
C LEU A 37 -1.00 9.14 -2.89
N ILE A 38 -1.16 7.82 -2.80
CA ILE A 38 -0.47 6.84 -3.63
C ILE A 38 -1.54 6.03 -4.35
N GLN A 39 -1.46 5.92 -5.68
CA GLN A 39 -2.44 5.20 -6.49
C GLN A 39 -1.98 3.76 -6.77
N PRO A 40 -2.61 2.73 -6.16
CA PRO A 40 -2.41 1.35 -6.56
C PRO A 40 -2.95 1.09 -7.96
N VAL A 41 -2.22 0.31 -8.75
CA VAL A 41 -2.62 -0.07 -10.11
C VAL A 41 -2.36 -1.55 -10.38
N PHE A 42 -3.29 -2.19 -11.08
CA PHE A 42 -3.17 -3.56 -11.54
C PHE A 42 -2.74 -3.59 -12.99
N VAL A 43 -1.58 -4.16 -13.27
CA VAL A 43 -0.95 -4.13 -14.60
C VAL A 43 -1.18 -5.47 -15.32
N LEU A 44 -1.65 -5.41 -16.57
CA LEU A 44 -1.85 -6.57 -17.45
C LEU A 44 -0.77 -6.66 -18.52
N GLU A 45 -0.61 -7.87 -19.05
CA GLU A 45 0.08 -8.12 -20.31
C GLU A 45 -0.70 -7.57 -21.51
N GLY A 46 -0.01 -7.46 -22.65
CA GLY A 46 -0.60 -7.05 -23.92
C GLY A 46 -0.66 -5.53 -24.12
N GLU A 47 -1.53 -5.10 -25.03
CA GLU A 47 -1.69 -3.72 -25.48
C GLU A 47 -3.18 -3.40 -25.63
N SER A 48 -3.58 -2.19 -25.24
CA SER A 48 -4.96 -1.70 -25.26
C SER A 48 -5.95 -2.65 -24.55
N GLN A 49 -5.52 -3.23 -23.42
CA GLN A 49 -6.33 -4.14 -22.61
C GLN A 49 -6.80 -3.45 -21.34
N THR A 50 -8.09 -3.62 -21.03
CA THR A 50 -8.64 -3.32 -19.71
C THR A 50 -9.55 -4.44 -19.26
N GLU A 51 -9.49 -4.78 -17.98
CA GLU A 51 -10.41 -5.73 -17.35
C GLU A 51 -11.01 -5.13 -16.10
N VAL A 52 -12.34 -5.20 -15.97
CA VAL A 52 -13.02 -4.78 -14.75
C VAL A 52 -12.73 -5.77 -13.62
N VAL A 53 -12.61 -5.27 -12.39
CA VAL A 53 -12.55 -6.11 -11.19
C VAL A 53 -13.93 -6.07 -10.52
N PRO A 54 -14.78 -7.11 -10.64
CA PRO A 54 -16.17 -7.04 -10.18
C PRO A 54 -16.33 -6.74 -8.69
N SER A 55 -15.42 -7.26 -7.86
CA SER A 55 -15.40 -7.02 -6.41
C SER A 55 -14.84 -5.65 -6.02
N MET A 56 -14.36 -4.85 -6.99
CA MET A 56 -13.87 -3.48 -6.81
C MET A 56 -14.48 -2.55 -7.88
N PRO A 57 -15.76 -2.18 -7.77
CA PRO A 57 -16.43 -1.35 -8.78
C PRO A 57 -15.66 -0.06 -9.08
N GLY A 58 -15.42 0.23 -10.35
CA GLY A 58 -14.62 1.40 -10.80
C GLY A 58 -13.12 1.13 -10.95
N VAL A 59 -12.59 0.07 -10.35
CA VAL A 59 -11.19 -0.35 -10.53
C VAL A 59 -11.08 -1.30 -11.72
N GLN A 60 -10.00 -1.10 -12.49
CA GLN A 60 -9.68 -1.90 -13.66
C GLN A 60 -8.22 -2.37 -13.59
N ARG A 61 -7.98 -3.56 -14.12
CA ARG A 61 -6.64 -3.98 -14.56
C ARG A 61 -6.41 -3.38 -15.95
N MET A 62 -5.17 -3.01 -16.27
CA MET A 62 -4.87 -2.30 -17.51
C MET A 62 -3.49 -2.66 -18.05
N SER A 63 -3.35 -2.72 -19.38
CA SER A 63 -2.04 -2.85 -20.02
C SER A 63 -1.20 -1.60 -19.81
N ILE A 64 0.12 -1.73 -20.02
CA ILE A 64 1.11 -0.66 -19.76
C ILE A 64 0.76 0.62 -20.53
N ASP A 65 0.34 0.53 -21.79
CA ASP A 65 -0.03 1.70 -22.61
C ASP A 65 -1.16 2.53 -21.98
N ILE A 66 -2.21 1.88 -21.48
CA ILE A 66 -3.33 2.54 -20.80
C ILE A 66 -2.91 3.08 -19.43
N LEU A 67 -2.02 2.36 -18.72
CA LEU A 67 -1.44 2.83 -17.47
C LEU A 67 -0.71 4.16 -17.67
N LEU A 68 0.09 4.32 -18.73
CA LEU A 68 0.81 5.56 -19.00
C LEU A 68 -0.13 6.75 -19.19
N GLU A 69 -1.21 6.57 -19.95
CA GLU A 69 -2.22 7.62 -20.16
C GLU A 69 -2.87 8.07 -18.83
N LYS A 70 -3.27 7.10 -18.00
CA LYS A 70 -3.88 7.37 -16.69
C LYS A 70 -2.89 8.00 -15.71
N ALA A 71 -1.65 7.50 -15.68
CA ALA A 71 -0.59 8.03 -14.83
C ALA A 71 -0.26 9.49 -15.16
N ALA A 72 -0.23 9.85 -16.45
CA ALA A 72 -0.05 11.24 -16.87
C ALA A 72 -1.17 12.15 -16.33
N ARG A 73 -2.42 11.68 -16.35
CA ARG A 73 -3.56 12.40 -15.77
C ARG A 73 -3.43 12.53 -14.25
N TRP A 74 -3.07 11.47 -13.55
CA TRP A 74 -2.89 11.50 -12.09
C TRP A 74 -1.75 12.43 -11.67
N GLN A 75 -0.65 12.46 -12.41
CA GLN A 75 0.45 13.39 -12.18
C GLN A 75 -0.02 14.85 -12.34
N GLN A 76 -0.84 15.16 -13.34
CA GLN A 76 -1.43 16.49 -13.52
C GLN A 76 -2.35 16.90 -12.35
N LEU A 77 -3.00 15.92 -11.71
CA LEU A 77 -3.81 16.12 -10.50
C LEU A 77 -2.96 16.17 -9.21
N GLY A 78 -1.64 16.06 -9.32
CA GLY A 78 -0.71 16.15 -8.20
C GLY A 78 -0.56 14.87 -7.39
N ILE A 79 -0.95 13.70 -7.93
CA ILE A 79 -0.63 12.41 -7.28
C ILE A 79 0.86 12.13 -7.51
N PRO A 80 1.68 12.01 -6.44
CA PRO A 80 3.13 11.90 -6.56
C PRO A 80 3.63 10.51 -6.97
N LEU A 81 2.88 9.45 -6.68
CA LEU A 81 3.38 8.07 -6.71
C LEU A 81 2.31 7.08 -7.17
N VAL A 82 2.70 6.13 -8.03
CA VAL A 82 1.92 4.94 -8.36
C VAL A 82 2.55 3.69 -7.76
N ALA A 83 1.70 2.76 -7.33
CA ALA A 83 2.09 1.48 -6.73
C ALA A 83 1.69 0.32 -7.65
N LEU A 84 2.67 -0.38 -8.20
CA LEU A 84 2.47 -1.40 -9.23
C LEU A 84 2.18 -2.78 -8.61
N PHE A 85 1.10 -3.40 -9.07
CA PHE A 85 0.75 -4.80 -8.80
C PHE A 85 0.58 -5.56 -10.12
N PRO A 86 1.54 -6.40 -10.54
CA PRO A 86 1.44 -7.13 -11.80
C PRO A 86 0.40 -8.26 -11.69
N VAL A 87 -0.40 -8.43 -12.73
CA VAL A 87 -1.34 -9.54 -12.88
C VAL A 87 -0.75 -10.53 -13.88
N VAL A 88 0.07 -11.46 -13.38
CA VAL A 88 0.73 -12.46 -14.22
C VAL A 88 -0.17 -13.67 -14.50
N GLY A 89 -0.11 -14.18 -15.73
CA GLY A 89 -0.84 -15.37 -16.14
C GLY A 89 -0.34 -16.63 -15.43
N ALA A 90 -1.20 -17.65 -15.35
CA ALA A 90 -0.90 -18.92 -14.66
C ALA A 90 0.32 -19.65 -15.26
N GLU A 91 0.59 -19.46 -16.56
CA GLU A 91 1.73 -20.00 -17.28
C GLU A 91 3.09 -19.43 -16.83
N LYS A 92 3.07 -18.29 -16.13
CA LYS A 92 4.25 -17.63 -15.56
C LYS A 92 4.39 -17.88 -14.06
N LYS A 93 3.49 -18.68 -13.46
CA LYS A 93 3.55 -19.02 -12.04
C LYS A 93 4.26 -20.36 -11.84
N SER A 94 5.10 -20.42 -10.81
CA SER A 94 5.91 -21.60 -10.47
C SER A 94 6.11 -21.69 -8.96
N ASP A 95 6.56 -22.83 -8.45
CA ASP A 95 6.87 -22.97 -7.02
C ASP A 95 8.11 -22.16 -6.61
N GLY A 96 9.04 -21.95 -7.54
CA GLY A 96 10.26 -21.14 -7.34
C GLY A 96 10.08 -19.64 -7.57
N ALA A 97 8.91 -19.21 -8.05
CA ALA A 97 8.56 -17.80 -8.31
C ALA A 97 9.53 -17.05 -9.25
N GLU A 98 10.18 -17.72 -10.21
CA GLU A 98 11.24 -17.14 -11.06
C GLU A 98 10.81 -15.89 -11.85
N GLU A 99 9.53 -15.77 -12.19
CA GLU A 99 8.99 -14.58 -12.86
C GLU A 99 9.10 -13.32 -11.99
N ALA A 100 9.19 -13.44 -10.66
CA ALA A 100 9.28 -12.30 -9.74
C ALA A 100 10.52 -11.43 -10.00
N TRP A 101 11.64 -12.02 -10.42
CA TRP A 101 12.88 -11.31 -10.73
C TRP A 101 13.28 -11.37 -12.21
N ASN A 102 12.35 -11.76 -13.09
CA ASN A 102 12.58 -11.73 -14.52
C ASN A 102 12.80 -10.28 -14.99
N PRO A 103 13.96 -9.92 -15.57
CA PRO A 103 14.22 -8.55 -16.01
C PRO A 103 13.24 -8.08 -17.10
N ASP A 104 12.62 -9.02 -17.84
CA ASP A 104 11.57 -8.78 -18.84
C ASP A 104 10.15 -9.04 -18.30
N GLY A 105 10.04 -9.28 -16.99
CA GLY A 105 8.79 -9.44 -16.25
C GLY A 105 7.90 -8.19 -16.34
N LEU A 106 6.63 -8.39 -16.02
CA LEU A 106 5.61 -7.36 -16.21
C LEU A 106 5.84 -6.12 -15.33
N ALA A 107 6.23 -6.31 -14.06
CA ALA A 107 6.54 -5.20 -13.16
C ALA A 107 7.74 -4.40 -13.66
N GLN A 108 8.83 -5.07 -14.04
CA GLN A 108 10.07 -4.45 -14.51
C GLN A 108 9.85 -3.67 -15.81
N ARG A 109 9.07 -4.21 -16.76
CA ARG A 109 8.69 -3.49 -17.99
C ARG A 109 7.81 -2.27 -17.70
N ALA A 110 6.84 -2.40 -16.78
CA ALA A 110 5.97 -1.30 -16.38
C ALA A 110 6.75 -0.16 -15.70
N VAL A 111 7.71 -0.49 -14.83
CA VAL A 111 8.63 0.48 -14.22
C VAL A 111 9.38 1.26 -15.30
N ARG A 112 10.07 0.57 -16.21
CA ARG A 112 10.84 1.23 -17.29
C ARG A 112 9.95 2.16 -18.12
N ALA A 113 8.79 1.68 -18.55
CA ALA A 113 7.85 2.47 -19.33
C ALA A 113 7.38 3.73 -18.60
N LEU A 114 7.07 3.63 -17.30
CA LEU A 114 6.66 4.78 -16.49
C LEU A 114 7.81 5.76 -16.28
N LYS A 115 9.03 5.29 -15.98
CA LYS A 115 10.18 6.18 -15.81
C LYS A 115 10.59 6.88 -17.10
N ASP A 116 10.44 6.21 -18.25
CA ASP A 116 10.71 6.80 -19.56
C ASP A 116 9.67 7.87 -19.94
N ALA A 117 8.38 7.62 -19.67
CA ALA A 117 7.30 8.52 -20.06
C ALA A 117 7.05 9.67 -19.05
N LEU A 118 7.20 9.39 -17.75
CA LEU A 118 6.82 10.26 -16.63
C LEU A 118 7.94 10.29 -15.57
N PRO A 119 9.12 10.84 -15.88
CA PRO A 119 10.31 10.73 -15.01
C PRO A 119 10.11 11.32 -13.60
N ASP A 120 9.26 12.34 -13.47
CA ASP A 120 8.96 13.02 -12.21
C ASP A 120 7.91 12.28 -11.36
N MET A 121 7.16 11.33 -11.93
CA MET A 121 6.25 10.49 -11.16
C MET A 121 7.06 9.40 -10.46
N GLY A 122 6.86 9.27 -9.15
CA GLY A 122 7.45 8.19 -8.38
C GLY A 122 6.82 6.86 -8.79
N VAL A 123 7.64 5.80 -8.81
CA VAL A 123 7.18 4.43 -9.06
C VAL A 123 7.55 3.51 -7.89
N MET A 124 6.54 2.96 -7.22
CA MET A 124 6.69 1.96 -6.18
C MET A 124 6.34 0.57 -6.72
N THR A 125 7.20 -0.40 -6.47
CA THR A 125 6.94 -1.83 -6.80
C THR A 125 6.71 -2.64 -5.53
N ASP A 126 5.71 -3.51 -5.57
CA ASP A 126 5.51 -4.56 -4.56
C ASP A 126 6.63 -5.61 -4.65
N VAL A 127 7.18 -6.02 -3.50
CA VAL A 127 8.16 -7.12 -3.39
C VAL A 127 7.52 -8.21 -2.53
N ALA A 128 6.99 -9.22 -3.19
CA ALA A 128 6.31 -10.39 -2.61
C ALA A 128 6.17 -11.46 -3.71
N LEU A 129 6.05 -12.73 -3.31
CA LEU A 129 6.00 -13.84 -4.27
C LEU A 129 4.58 -14.32 -4.60
N ASP A 130 3.54 -13.83 -3.91
CA ASP A 130 2.16 -14.31 -4.11
C ASP A 130 1.59 -14.15 -5.53
N PRO A 131 1.99 -13.13 -6.33
CA PRO A 131 1.56 -13.05 -7.72
C PRO A 131 2.19 -14.15 -8.57
N PHE A 132 3.37 -14.64 -8.19
CA PHE A 132 4.26 -15.47 -9.02
C PHE A 132 4.28 -16.94 -8.58
N THR A 133 3.79 -17.25 -7.37
CA THR A 133 3.74 -18.63 -6.89
C THR A 133 2.50 -19.39 -7.39
N SER A 134 2.66 -20.67 -7.69
CA SER A 134 1.55 -21.55 -8.10
C SER A 134 0.49 -21.71 -7.00
N HIS A 135 0.90 -21.57 -5.74
CA HIS A 135 0.09 -21.76 -4.53
C HIS A 135 -0.37 -20.44 -3.86
N GLY A 136 0.08 -19.27 -4.33
CA GLY A 136 -0.40 -17.95 -3.88
C GLY A 136 0.03 -17.54 -2.46
N GLN A 137 1.07 -18.17 -1.90
CA GLN A 137 1.71 -17.72 -0.66
C GLN A 137 2.76 -16.65 -0.97
N ASP A 138 3.08 -15.81 0.01
CA ASP A 138 4.02 -14.68 -0.17
C ASP A 138 5.50 -15.15 -0.27
N GLY A 139 5.76 -16.45 -0.02
CA GLY A 139 7.08 -17.08 -0.04
C GLY A 139 7.09 -18.52 -0.54
N LEU A 140 8.28 -19.12 -0.61
CA LEU A 140 8.51 -20.53 -0.98
C LEU A 140 7.98 -21.46 0.12
N ILE A 141 7.49 -22.65 -0.23
CA ILE A 141 6.94 -23.61 0.72
C ILE A 141 7.75 -24.90 0.81
N ASP A 142 7.80 -25.51 2.01
CA ASP A 142 8.35 -26.84 2.22
C ASP A 142 7.33 -27.97 1.94
N GLU A 143 7.75 -29.22 2.15
CA GLU A 143 6.89 -30.40 1.98
C GLU A 143 5.65 -30.41 2.90
N THR A 144 5.67 -29.65 3.99
CA THR A 144 4.54 -29.50 4.93
C THR A 144 3.59 -28.35 4.53
N GLY A 145 3.97 -27.54 3.55
CA GLY A 145 3.27 -26.32 3.16
C GLY A 145 3.60 -25.11 4.03
N TYR A 146 4.63 -25.19 4.88
CA TYR A 146 5.13 -24.06 5.66
C TYR A 146 5.93 -23.12 4.76
N VAL A 147 5.71 -21.81 4.90
CA VAL A 147 6.45 -20.79 4.14
C VAL A 147 7.84 -20.62 4.76
N LEU A 148 8.87 -20.98 4.00
CA LEU A 148 10.27 -20.95 4.40
C LEU A 148 10.78 -19.50 4.45
N ASN A 149 11.24 -19.04 5.62
CA ASN A 149 11.66 -17.65 5.80
C ASN A 149 12.89 -17.29 4.97
N ASP A 150 14.03 -17.90 5.26
CA ASP A 150 15.33 -17.47 4.75
C ASP A 150 15.45 -17.72 3.23
N GLU A 151 14.98 -18.87 2.75
CA GLU A 151 14.93 -19.19 1.33
C GLU A 151 14.01 -18.25 0.55
N THR A 152 12.92 -17.77 1.17
CA THR A 152 12.07 -16.73 0.58
C THR A 152 12.81 -15.39 0.51
N VAL A 153 13.51 -14.99 1.59
CA VAL A 153 14.29 -13.75 1.62
C VAL A 153 15.34 -13.72 0.49
N GLU A 154 16.02 -14.84 0.21
CA GLU A 154 16.96 -14.94 -0.92
C GLU A 154 16.31 -14.63 -2.28
N VAL A 155 15.04 -14.99 -2.46
CA VAL A 155 14.28 -14.71 -3.67
C VAL A 155 13.80 -13.26 -3.71
N LEU A 156 13.27 -12.74 -2.60
CA LEU A 156 12.82 -11.36 -2.48
C LEU A 156 13.96 -10.36 -2.74
N VAL A 157 15.19 -10.68 -2.32
CA VAL A 157 16.39 -9.89 -2.63
C VAL A 157 16.62 -9.78 -4.14
N LYS A 158 16.48 -10.88 -4.89
CA LYS A 158 16.61 -10.87 -6.36
C LYS A 158 15.50 -10.03 -7.01
N GLN A 159 14.28 -10.15 -6.51
CA GLN A 159 13.15 -9.36 -7.00
C GLN A 159 13.40 -7.85 -6.77
N ALA A 160 13.74 -7.45 -5.54
CA ALA A 160 14.03 -6.06 -5.21
C ALA A 160 15.19 -5.49 -6.04
N GLU A 161 16.27 -6.25 -6.23
CA GLU A 161 17.38 -5.87 -7.13
C GLU A 161 16.87 -5.64 -8.56
N SER A 162 16.06 -6.55 -9.10
CA SER A 162 15.53 -6.44 -10.47
C SER A 162 14.61 -5.21 -10.65
N HIS A 163 13.83 -4.85 -9.62
CA HIS A 163 12.98 -3.67 -9.63
C HIS A 163 13.81 -2.38 -9.56
N ALA A 164 14.83 -2.34 -8.69
CA ALA A 164 15.76 -1.22 -8.60
C ALA A 164 16.55 -1.04 -9.91
N ALA A 165 17.02 -2.12 -10.51
CA ALA A 165 17.70 -2.11 -11.81
C ALA A 165 16.80 -1.64 -12.96
N ALA A 166 15.48 -1.88 -12.86
CA ALA A 166 14.49 -1.34 -13.80
C ALA A 166 14.20 0.16 -13.61
N GLY A 167 14.64 0.75 -12.49
CA GLY A 167 14.48 2.17 -12.17
C GLY A 167 13.39 2.48 -11.13
N ALA A 168 12.94 1.48 -10.36
CA ALA A 168 11.95 1.72 -9.31
C ALA A 168 12.50 2.69 -8.25
N ASP A 169 11.68 3.68 -7.90
CA ASP A 169 11.98 4.69 -6.90
C ASP A 169 11.93 4.12 -5.48
N ILE A 170 10.94 3.25 -5.27
CA ILE A 170 10.63 2.60 -3.99
C ILE A 170 10.39 1.11 -4.25
N VAL A 171 11.11 0.25 -3.54
CA VAL A 171 10.73 -1.16 -3.39
C VAL A 171 9.96 -1.32 -2.09
N ALA A 172 8.86 -2.06 -2.11
CA ALA A 172 7.97 -2.17 -0.97
C ALA A 172 7.72 -3.64 -0.60
N PRO A 173 8.62 -4.24 0.22
CA PRO A 173 8.48 -5.62 0.69
C PRO A 173 7.19 -5.78 1.48
N SER A 174 6.28 -6.60 0.94
CA SER A 174 4.97 -6.85 1.53
C SER A 174 4.80 -8.28 2.05
N ASP A 175 5.84 -9.09 1.96
CA ASP A 175 5.88 -10.52 2.26
C ASP A 175 5.74 -10.92 3.74
N MET A 176 6.15 -10.06 4.67
CA MET A 176 6.21 -10.31 6.13
C MET A 176 7.18 -11.44 6.55
N MET A 177 8.27 -11.65 5.83
CA MET A 177 9.36 -12.52 6.29
C MET A 177 10.24 -11.78 7.30
N ASP A 178 10.80 -12.51 8.26
CA ASP A 178 11.73 -11.95 9.24
C ASP A 178 13.06 -11.60 8.55
N GLY A 179 13.60 -10.41 8.83
CA GLY A 179 14.91 -9.96 8.33
C GLY A 179 14.98 -9.56 6.85
N ARG A 180 13.86 -9.60 6.10
CA ARG A 180 13.88 -9.28 4.66
C ARG A 180 14.37 -7.86 4.38
N ILE A 181 14.08 -6.89 5.25
CA ILE A 181 14.44 -5.49 5.02
C ILE A 181 15.95 -5.33 5.04
N GLY A 182 16.62 -5.96 6.01
CA GLY A 182 18.08 -5.87 6.17
C GLY A 182 18.82 -6.48 4.99
N GLU A 183 18.42 -7.68 4.54
CA GLU A 183 19.07 -8.33 3.40
C GLU A 183 18.77 -7.63 2.07
N ILE A 184 17.55 -7.11 1.87
CA ILE A 184 17.22 -6.26 0.71
C ILE A 184 18.07 -4.99 0.73
N ARG A 185 18.13 -4.26 1.86
CA ARG A 185 18.93 -3.04 2.00
C ARG A 185 20.39 -3.32 1.67
N LYS A 186 20.98 -4.34 2.29
CA LYS A 186 22.38 -4.73 2.08
C LYS A 186 22.69 -5.08 0.63
N ASN A 187 21.77 -5.75 -0.07
CA ASN A 187 21.91 -6.02 -1.49
C ASN A 187 21.86 -4.73 -2.32
N LEU A 188 20.86 -3.86 -2.10
CA LEU A 188 20.74 -2.59 -2.81
C LEU A 188 21.99 -1.72 -2.64
N GLU A 189 22.51 -1.59 -1.42
CA GLU A 189 23.78 -0.92 -1.14
C GLU A 189 24.95 -1.57 -1.90
N GLY A 190 25.08 -2.90 -1.82
CA GLY A 190 26.14 -3.65 -2.48
C GLY A 190 26.12 -3.58 -4.02
N LYS A 191 24.95 -3.33 -4.62
CA LYS A 191 24.75 -3.14 -6.07
C LYS A 191 24.80 -1.68 -6.51
N GLY A 192 24.95 -0.74 -5.58
CA GLY A 192 25.03 0.69 -5.87
C GLY A 192 23.67 1.38 -6.07
N HIS A 193 22.56 0.72 -5.70
CA HIS A 193 21.20 1.30 -5.70
C HIS A 193 20.94 2.16 -4.45
N ILE A 194 21.88 3.05 -4.11
CA ILE A 194 21.94 3.82 -2.85
C ILE A 194 20.77 4.80 -2.63
N HIS A 195 19.95 5.04 -3.65
CA HIS A 195 18.82 5.97 -3.60
C HIS A 195 17.46 5.27 -3.76
N THR A 196 17.46 3.96 -4.00
CA THR A 196 16.23 3.17 -3.98
C THR A 196 15.75 3.08 -2.54
N ARG A 197 14.53 3.57 -2.31
CA ARG A 197 13.93 3.60 -0.98
C ARG A 197 13.26 2.26 -0.68
N ILE A 198 13.17 1.94 0.60
CA ILE A 198 12.41 0.80 1.10
C ILE A 198 11.21 1.31 1.88
N MET A 199 10.01 0.99 1.39
CA MET A 199 8.76 1.18 2.14
C MET A 199 8.32 -0.17 2.70
N ALA A 200 8.71 -0.45 3.94
CA ALA A 200 8.45 -1.73 4.58
C ALA A 200 6.97 -1.84 4.97
N TYR A 201 6.31 -2.94 4.59
CA TYR A 201 5.01 -3.30 5.16
C TYR A 201 5.21 -3.91 6.54
N SER A 202 5.66 -3.09 7.49
CA SER A 202 6.07 -3.54 8.82
C SER A 202 4.93 -4.16 9.61
N ALA A 203 3.77 -3.50 9.64
CA ALA A 203 2.61 -4.00 10.38
C ALA A 203 1.51 -4.45 9.40
N LYS A 204 1.75 -5.56 8.70
CA LYS A 204 0.76 -6.19 7.80
C LYS A 204 0.05 -7.34 8.53
N TYR A 205 -1.24 -7.14 8.77
CA TYR A 205 -2.08 -8.08 9.50
C TYR A 205 -2.70 -9.15 8.62
N ALA A 206 -2.94 -10.32 9.21
CA ALA A 206 -3.71 -11.43 8.66
C ALA A 206 -5.20 -11.07 8.56
N SER A 207 -5.56 -10.31 7.53
CA SER A 207 -6.86 -9.64 7.44
C SER A 207 -7.85 -10.29 6.47
N SER A 208 -9.14 -10.21 6.83
CA SER A 208 -10.26 -10.55 5.94
C SER A 208 -10.59 -9.44 4.92
N PHE A 209 -9.98 -8.26 5.02
CA PHE A 209 -10.21 -7.14 4.10
C PHE A 209 -9.50 -7.29 2.73
N TYR A 210 -8.73 -8.37 2.53
CA TYR A 210 -7.94 -8.56 1.29
C TYR A 210 -8.68 -9.31 0.17
N GLY A 211 -9.91 -9.78 0.40
CA GLY A 211 -10.67 -10.57 -0.59
C GLY A 211 -10.67 -9.95 -2.00
N PRO A 212 -11.12 -8.70 -2.17
CA PRO A 212 -11.19 -8.09 -3.50
C PRO A 212 -9.82 -7.89 -4.18
N PHE A 213 -8.74 -7.69 -3.42
CA PHE A 213 -7.38 -7.64 -3.97
C PHE A 213 -6.95 -8.99 -4.53
N ARG A 214 -7.25 -10.10 -3.82
CA ARG A 214 -6.94 -11.45 -4.29
C ARG A 214 -7.67 -11.79 -5.59
N ASP A 215 -8.88 -11.26 -5.77
CA ASP A 215 -9.57 -11.33 -7.06
C ASP A 215 -8.84 -10.49 -8.10
N ALA A 216 -8.46 -9.25 -7.76
CA ALA A 216 -7.81 -8.31 -8.67
C ALA A 216 -6.46 -8.82 -9.21
N VAL A 217 -5.61 -9.45 -8.40
CA VAL A 217 -4.33 -10.04 -8.86
C VAL A 217 -4.43 -11.50 -9.29
N GLY A 218 -5.63 -12.10 -9.22
CA GLY A 218 -5.86 -13.50 -9.61
C GLY A 218 -5.18 -14.52 -8.70
N SER A 219 -4.86 -14.18 -7.45
CA SER A 219 -4.25 -15.09 -6.47
C SER A 219 -5.27 -15.85 -5.61
N ALA A 220 -6.56 -15.47 -5.65
CA ALA A 220 -7.62 -16.12 -4.88
C ALA A 220 -7.74 -17.63 -5.18
N ALA A 221 -7.67 -18.01 -6.46
CA ALA A 221 -7.74 -19.41 -6.88
C ALA A 221 -6.50 -20.21 -6.46
N ASN A 222 -5.32 -19.58 -6.48
CA ASN A 222 -4.06 -20.21 -6.07
C ASN A 222 -4.03 -20.51 -4.56
N LEU A 223 -4.49 -19.56 -3.73
CA LEU A 223 -4.46 -19.70 -2.28
C LEU A 223 -5.43 -20.79 -1.76
N ALA A 224 -6.46 -21.16 -2.54
CA ALA A 224 -7.31 -22.35 -2.35
C ALA A 224 -7.85 -22.58 -0.91
N GLY A 225 -8.17 -21.52 -0.17
CA GLY A 225 -8.67 -21.61 1.23
C GLY A 225 -7.56 -21.65 2.30
N GLY A 226 -6.30 -21.59 1.89
CA GLY A 226 -5.15 -21.35 2.74
C GLY A 226 -5.21 -19.99 3.43
N ASN A 227 -4.43 -19.86 4.50
CA ASN A 227 -4.30 -18.63 5.26
C ASN A 227 -2.83 -18.17 5.26
N LYS A 228 -2.62 -16.96 5.79
CA LYS A 228 -1.31 -16.31 5.90
C LYS A 228 -0.90 -16.09 7.36
N TYR A 229 -1.48 -16.88 8.28
CA TYR A 229 -1.39 -16.64 9.73
C TYR A 229 -0.03 -16.99 10.34
N SER A 230 0.82 -17.70 9.60
CA SER A 230 2.17 -18.06 10.06
C SER A 230 3.21 -16.96 9.83
N TYR A 231 2.83 -15.83 9.21
CA TYR A 231 3.73 -14.71 8.93
C TYR A 231 3.04 -13.34 8.96
N GLN A 232 1.78 -13.22 8.53
CA GLN A 232 1.01 -11.99 8.75
C GLN A 232 0.52 -11.91 10.20
N MET A 233 0.58 -10.72 10.78
CA MET A 233 0.31 -10.50 12.20
C MET A 233 -1.12 -10.82 12.61
N ASP A 234 -1.31 -11.27 13.85
CA ASP A 234 -2.65 -11.47 14.43
C ASP A 234 -3.36 -10.10 14.60
N PRO A 235 -4.59 -9.91 14.05
CA PRO A 235 -5.40 -8.71 14.25
C PRO A 235 -5.59 -8.25 15.71
N ALA A 236 -5.45 -9.15 16.68
CA ALA A 236 -5.56 -8.82 18.10
C ALA A 236 -4.32 -8.10 18.67
N ASN A 237 -3.19 -8.13 17.96
CA ASN A 237 -1.91 -7.68 18.50
C ASN A 237 -1.62 -6.22 18.12
N SER A 238 -1.37 -5.39 19.14
CA SER A 238 -1.01 -3.98 18.98
C SER A 238 0.44 -3.69 19.39
N ASP A 239 0.94 -4.31 20.46
CA ASP A 239 2.32 -4.12 20.92
C ASP A 239 3.34 -4.75 19.95
N GLU A 240 2.99 -5.88 19.34
CA GLU A 240 3.80 -6.57 18.34
C GLU A 240 4.14 -5.66 17.15
N ALA A 241 3.21 -4.79 16.73
CA ALA A 241 3.42 -3.85 15.63
C ALA A 241 4.58 -2.88 15.90
N LEU A 242 4.82 -2.53 17.17
CA LEU A 242 5.96 -1.69 17.54
C LEU A 242 7.27 -2.46 17.45
N HIS A 243 7.28 -3.76 17.74
CA HIS A 243 8.47 -4.58 17.56
C HIS A 243 8.81 -4.73 16.07
N GLU A 244 7.82 -5.05 15.23
CA GLU A 244 7.97 -5.15 13.77
C GLU A 244 8.54 -3.87 13.16
N VAL A 245 7.93 -2.72 13.48
CA VAL A 245 8.41 -1.42 12.99
C VAL A 245 9.81 -1.11 13.50
N ALA A 246 10.12 -1.42 14.75
CA ALA A 246 11.46 -1.19 15.30
C ALA A 246 12.52 -2.03 14.58
N MET A 247 12.22 -3.30 14.26
CA MET A 247 13.12 -4.18 13.51
C MET A 247 13.36 -3.63 12.10
N ASP A 248 12.31 -3.35 11.33
CA ASP A 248 12.42 -2.82 9.97
C ASP A 248 13.19 -1.50 9.89
N LEU A 249 12.98 -0.60 10.86
CA LEU A 249 13.74 0.65 10.95
C LEU A 249 15.22 0.39 11.25
N SER A 250 15.51 -0.54 12.16
CA SER A 250 16.90 -0.92 12.48
C SER A 250 17.62 -1.59 11.31
N GLU A 251 16.86 -2.22 10.42
CA GLU A 251 17.32 -2.89 9.21
C GLU A 251 17.47 -1.95 8.00
N GLY A 252 17.00 -0.71 8.11
CA GLY A 252 17.20 0.33 7.08
C GLY A 252 16.01 0.61 6.18
N ALA A 253 14.77 0.39 6.66
CA ALA A 253 13.57 0.93 6.03
C ALA A 253 13.58 2.47 6.07
N ASP A 254 13.24 3.11 4.95
CA ASP A 254 13.10 4.57 4.87
C ASP A 254 11.70 5.02 5.31
N MET A 255 10.72 4.13 5.14
CA MET A 255 9.31 4.34 5.41
C MET A 255 8.72 3.04 5.95
N VAL A 256 7.75 3.14 6.86
CA VAL A 256 7.05 1.98 7.41
C VAL A 256 5.55 2.09 7.14
N MET A 257 4.88 0.96 6.96
CA MET A 257 3.46 0.92 6.60
C MET A 257 2.64 0.03 7.55
N VAL A 258 1.44 0.52 7.87
CA VAL A 258 0.36 -0.28 8.48
C VAL A 258 -0.62 -0.74 7.40
N LYS A 259 -0.97 -2.02 7.40
CA LYS A 259 -1.94 -2.62 6.48
C LYS A 259 -2.77 -3.70 7.19
N PRO A 260 -4.12 -3.68 7.15
CA PRO A 260 -5.02 -2.69 6.54
C PRO A 260 -5.01 -1.30 7.19
N GLY A 261 -5.82 -0.39 6.66
CA GLY A 261 -5.86 1.00 7.10
C GLY A 261 -6.89 1.26 8.17
N MET A 262 -8.15 1.49 7.78
CA MET A 262 -9.21 2.00 8.66
C MET A 262 -9.43 1.13 9.92
N PRO A 263 -9.36 -0.22 9.84
CA PRO A 263 -9.51 -1.06 11.03
C PRO A 263 -8.33 -0.98 12.01
N TYR A 264 -7.21 -0.33 11.63
CA TYR A 264 -5.95 -0.28 12.38
C TYR A 264 -5.42 1.15 12.57
N LEU A 265 -6.32 2.15 12.60
CA LEU A 265 -5.94 3.55 12.83
C LEU A 265 -5.25 3.77 14.19
N ASP A 266 -5.57 2.94 15.18
CA ASP A 266 -4.88 2.92 16.47
C ASP A 266 -3.42 2.50 16.32
N ILE A 267 -3.12 1.53 15.46
CA ILE A 267 -1.76 1.11 15.14
C ILE A 267 -1.00 2.21 14.42
N VAL A 268 -1.61 2.86 13.42
CA VAL A 268 -1.02 4.05 12.75
C VAL A 268 -0.65 5.11 13.78
N ARG A 269 -1.55 5.38 14.73
CA ARG A 269 -1.30 6.35 15.80
C ARG A 269 -0.12 5.95 16.68
N ARG A 270 -0.09 4.71 17.15
CA ARG A 270 0.99 4.21 18.01
C ARG A 270 2.34 4.24 17.31
N VAL A 271 2.41 3.79 16.05
CA VAL A 271 3.62 3.83 15.23
C VAL A 271 4.12 5.26 15.05
N LYS A 272 3.22 6.20 14.71
CA LYS A 272 3.59 7.60 14.57
C LYS A 272 4.09 8.21 15.89
N ASP A 273 3.42 7.91 17.00
CA ASP A 273 3.77 8.44 18.32
C ASP A 273 5.12 7.91 18.84
N GLU A 274 5.39 6.62 18.66
CA GLU A 274 6.59 5.97 19.19
C GLU A 274 7.83 6.33 18.36
N PHE A 275 7.72 6.30 17.03
CA PHE A 275 8.89 6.38 16.16
C PHE A 275 9.07 7.74 15.48
N GLY A 276 7.99 8.49 15.24
CA GLY A 276 8.07 9.80 14.58
C GLY A 276 8.65 9.78 13.15
N VAL A 277 8.69 8.60 12.50
CA VAL A 277 9.25 8.36 11.15
C VAL A 277 8.19 8.48 10.06
N PRO A 278 8.53 8.59 8.76
CA PRO A 278 7.57 8.52 7.66
C PRO A 278 6.68 7.26 7.75
N THR A 279 5.38 7.46 7.91
CA THR A 279 4.41 6.38 8.15
C THR A 279 3.38 6.36 7.02
N ALA A 280 3.38 5.27 6.26
CA ALA A 280 2.36 4.99 5.27
C ALA A 280 1.21 4.16 5.86
N VAL A 281 0.05 4.20 5.21
CA VAL A 281 -1.08 3.32 5.51
C VAL A 281 -1.75 2.91 4.21
N TYR A 282 -2.23 1.67 4.16
CA TYR A 282 -2.95 1.16 2.98
C TYR A 282 -4.45 1.03 3.29
N GLN A 283 -5.27 1.89 2.68
CA GLN A 283 -6.71 1.66 2.58
C GLN A 283 -6.97 0.53 1.57
N VAL A 284 -7.13 -0.69 2.08
CA VAL A 284 -7.08 -1.88 1.23
C VAL A 284 -8.36 -2.10 0.44
N SER A 285 -8.30 -3.08 -0.45
CA SER A 285 -9.35 -3.39 -1.42
C SER A 285 -10.73 -3.63 -0.80
N GLY A 286 -10.81 -4.28 0.36
CA GLY A 286 -12.06 -4.52 1.08
C GLY A 286 -12.64 -3.25 1.70
N GLU A 287 -11.79 -2.33 2.16
CA GLU A 287 -12.23 -1.01 2.65
C GLU A 287 -12.81 -0.19 1.49
N TYR A 288 -12.12 -0.17 0.35
CA TYR A 288 -12.61 0.45 -0.88
C TYR A 288 -13.97 -0.12 -1.30
N ALA A 289 -14.06 -1.46 -1.44
CA ALA A 289 -15.27 -2.14 -1.89
C ALA A 289 -16.44 -1.91 -0.93
N MET A 290 -16.19 -1.91 0.38
CA MET A 290 -17.20 -1.62 1.39
C MET A 290 -17.79 -0.22 1.22
N LEU A 291 -16.95 0.81 1.02
CA LEU A 291 -17.41 2.18 0.81
C LEU A 291 -18.13 2.36 -0.53
N LYS A 292 -17.59 1.82 -1.64
CA LYS A 292 -18.25 1.87 -2.95
C LYS A 292 -19.61 1.16 -2.90
N ALA A 293 -19.72 0.00 -2.27
CA ALA A 293 -20.98 -0.75 -2.18
C ALA A 293 -22.05 0.03 -1.38
N ALA A 294 -21.67 0.60 -0.23
CA ALA A 294 -22.57 1.43 0.57
C ALA A 294 -23.04 2.68 -0.21
N ALA A 295 -22.13 3.33 -0.95
CA ALA A 295 -22.46 4.49 -1.78
C ALA A 295 -23.39 4.15 -2.96
N GLN A 296 -23.09 3.08 -3.69
CA GLN A 296 -23.91 2.62 -4.82
C GLN A 296 -25.33 2.20 -4.40
N ASN A 297 -25.48 1.71 -3.17
CA ASN A 297 -26.79 1.43 -2.58
C ASN A 297 -27.51 2.67 -2.02
N GLY A 298 -26.89 3.85 -2.10
CA GLY A 298 -27.44 5.11 -1.61
C GLY A 298 -27.45 5.23 -0.08
N TRP A 299 -26.67 4.42 0.64
CA TRP A 299 -26.61 4.46 2.10
C TRP A 299 -25.68 5.56 2.61
N LEU A 300 -24.66 5.90 1.82
CA LEU A 300 -23.67 6.94 2.13
C LEU A 300 -23.44 7.83 0.90
N ASP A 301 -23.13 9.10 1.15
CA ASP A 301 -22.58 9.98 0.12
C ASP A 301 -21.11 9.63 -0.11
N GLU A 302 -20.76 9.26 -1.34
CA GLU A 302 -19.45 8.70 -1.66
C GLU A 302 -18.30 9.69 -1.40
N LYS A 303 -18.40 10.89 -1.99
CA LYS A 303 -17.37 11.92 -1.87
C LYS A 303 -17.14 12.29 -0.41
N ALA A 304 -18.20 12.49 0.37
CA ALA A 304 -18.09 12.83 1.78
C ALA A 304 -17.45 11.72 2.61
N VAL A 305 -17.91 10.47 2.49
CA VAL A 305 -17.38 9.38 3.34
C VAL A 305 -15.95 8.98 2.97
N VAL A 306 -15.60 9.03 1.67
CA VAL A 306 -14.23 8.74 1.24
C VAL A 306 -13.29 9.82 1.76
N LEU A 307 -13.59 11.11 1.59
CA LEU A 307 -12.77 12.18 2.14
C LEU A 307 -12.67 12.12 3.67
N GLU A 308 -13.75 11.75 4.37
CA GLU A 308 -13.74 11.54 5.81
C GLU A 308 -12.84 10.36 6.22
N SER A 309 -12.88 9.25 5.47
CA SER A 309 -12.03 8.08 5.71
C SER A 309 -10.54 8.42 5.57
N LEU A 310 -10.17 9.15 4.51
CA LEU A 310 -8.79 9.54 4.25
C LEU A 310 -8.27 10.59 5.24
N LEU A 311 -9.14 11.52 5.65
CA LEU A 311 -8.83 12.44 6.75
C LEU A 311 -8.62 11.68 8.08
N GLY A 312 -9.28 10.53 8.25
CA GLY A 312 -9.03 9.59 9.35
C GLY A 312 -7.58 9.13 9.41
N PHE A 313 -7.00 8.76 8.27
CA PHE A 313 -5.59 8.38 8.16
C PHE A 313 -4.63 9.52 8.52
N LYS A 314 -4.86 10.72 7.94
CA LYS A 314 -4.05 11.91 8.27
C LYS A 314 -4.10 12.22 9.76
N ARG A 315 -5.30 12.21 10.34
CA ARG A 315 -5.50 12.44 11.79
C ARG A 315 -4.82 11.39 12.66
N ALA A 316 -4.80 10.12 12.22
CA ALA A 316 -4.09 9.06 12.91
C ALA A 316 -2.57 9.22 12.83
N GLY A 317 -2.07 9.96 11.84
CA GLY A 317 -0.65 10.27 11.69
C GLY A 317 -0.02 9.73 10.42
N ALA A 318 -0.78 9.22 9.45
CA ALA A 318 -0.20 8.80 8.19
C ALA A 318 0.30 9.99 7.37
N ASP A 319 1.52 9.88 6.84
CA ASP A 319 2.09 10.82 5.87
C ASP A 319 1.69 10.46 4.44
N MET A 320 1.57 9.16 4.17
CA MET A 320 1.31 8.59 2.85
C MET A 320 0.15 7.60 2.91
N ILE A 321 -0.76 7.65 1.94
CA ILE A 321 -1.96 6.82 1.92
C ILE A 321 -2.07 6.12 0.58
N LEU A 322 -1.90 4.80 0.59
CA LEU A 322 -2.22 3.96 -0.56
C LEU A 322 -3.72 3.76 -0.58
N THR A 323 -4.38 4.27 -1.63
CA THR A 323 -5.84 4.15 -1.77
C THR A 323 -6.25 4.04 -3.23
N TYR A 324 -7.20 3.14 -3.49
CA TYR A 324 -7.81 2.98 -4.80
C TYR A 324 -8.71 4.17 -5.19
N PHE A 325 -9.05 5.05 -4.23
CA PHE A 325 -9.75 6.31 -4.47
C PHE A 325 -8.82 7.47 -4.84
N ALA A 326 -7.49 7.27 -4.97
CA ALA A 326 -6.55 8.39 -5.11
C ALA A 326 -6.89 9.28 -6.33
N GLY A 327 -7.17 8.69 -7.50
CA GLY A 327 -7.64 9.42 -8.67
C GLY A 327 -8.92 10.23 -8.43
N ASP A 328 -9.98 9.58 -7.93
CA ASP A 328 -11.27 10.22 -7.63
C ASP A 328 -11.10 11.40 -6.64
N VAL A 329 -10.32 11.19 -5.58
CA VAL A 329 -10.07 12.17 -4.52
C VAL A 329 -9.24 13.34 -5.03
N ALA A 330 -8.23 13.09 -5.86
CA ALA A 330 -7.42 14.16 -6.44
C ALA A 330 -8.27 15.07 -7.34
N GLU A 331 -9.23 14.52 -8.08
CA GLU A 331 -10.21 15.32 -8.83
C GLU A 331 -11.12 16.12 -7.89
N TRP A 332 -11.65 15.49 -6.83
CA TRP A 332 -12.53 16.17 -5.87
C TRP A 332 -11.86 17.29 -5.09
N LEU A 333 -10.55 17.20 -4.85
CA LEU A 333 -9.74 18.22 -4.18
C LEU A 333 -9.38 19.39 -5.11
N ALA A 334 -9.41 19.18 -6.42
CA ALA A 334 -9.14 20.20 -7.43
C ALA A 334 -10.37 21.06 -7.79
N GLU A 335 -11.58 20.64 -7.39
CA GLU A 335 -12.84 21.39 -7.48
C GLU A 335 -12.91 22.58 -6.50
#